data_AF-A0A2A2W8M4-F1
#
_entry.id   AF-A0A2A2W8M4-F1
#
_cell.length_a   1.000
_cell.length_b   1.000
_cell.length_c   1.000
_cell.angle_alpha   90.00
_cell.angle_beta   90.00
_cell.angle_gamma   90.00
#
_symmetry.space_group_name_H-M   'P 1'
#
loop_
_entity.id
_entity.type
_entity.pdbx_description
1 polymer ?
#
loop_
_entity_poly.entity_id
_entity_poly.type
_entity_poly.pdbx_seq_one_letter_code
_entity_poly.pdbx_strand_id
1 'polypeptide(L)'
;MPQESLPAATSTKIEIGVVAAGPFDEIDREAMRQAVVTTQEELKQRFPAFLFQFFTVRRPELSAGSRVEPSVLLQQATEDRDAKHWDFVFVITASELIGIYSSFCFAALSRPLDAAVISVSLVDPQAAGVDLAAQARIDQIALRVSRLMQHSLAHLLGLPRDDRPDHLLYHPATAKDLDAMGLVDDDQTARQAEALAEVADQRLEEGSGRAMSNSMFAMRATWINRREIAQAIWAARAWQFPRRLSRLTLASVSTVAVLLMTAEAWDLALSQSWARVYGLGLFALLATTGYVITRQQLLIRRNQTRSEQSVVTAMSAFGIVLMGMAITWIALFLLGAIVGLFLFDTTLIASWAASSQLTGSDVSFADYVQMAVFSGSVGLLIGALGASFESQNYFRHVIFVDEEI
;
A
#
# COMPACT_ATOMS: atom_id res chain seq x y z
N MET A 1 -23.64 53.36 -0.36
CA MET A 1 -23.10 52.12 -0.95
C MET A 1 -23.45 50.99 0.00
N PRO A 2 -24.20 49.97 -0.44
CA PRO A 2 -24.56 48.85 0.42
C PRO A 2 -23.32 47.99 0.69
N GLN A 3 -23.16 47.60 1.95
CA GLN A 3 -22.15 46.63 2.40
C GLN A 3 -22.42 45.30 1.71
N GLU A 4 -21.52 44.88 0.82
CA GLU A 4 -21.42 43.48 0.40
C GLU A 4 -21.04 42.65 1.61
N SER A 5 -22.03 41.90 2.12
CA SER A 5 -21.80 40.80 3.04
C SER A 5 -20.92 39.76 2.34
N LEU A 6 -19.69 39.60 2.81
CA LEU A 6 -18.84 38.45 2.48
C LEU A 6 -19.65 37.16 2.69
N PRO A 7 -19.71 36.24 1.72
CA PRO A 7 -20.39 34.97 1.91
C PRO A 7 -19.75 34.25 3.11
N ALA A 8 -20.58 33.82 4.05
CA ALA A 8 -20.13 32.98 5.16
C ALA A 8 -19.41 31.77 4.57
N ALA A 9 -18.12 31.63 4.87
CA ALA A 9 -17.33 30.48 4.45
C ALA A 9 -18.03 29.22 4.97
N THR A 10 -18.70 28.50 4.09
CA THR A 10 -19.27 27.20 4.39
C THR A 10 -18.12 26.27 4.69
N SER A 11 -17.87 26.00 5.98
CA SER A 11 -16.83 25.09 6.43
C SER A 11 -16.98 23.74 5.74
N THR A 12 -15.95 23.29 5.04
CA THR A 12 -15.99 22.03 4.29
C THR A 12 -15.93 20.85 5.27
N LYS A 13 -16.78 19.85 5.06
CA LYS A 13 -16.90 18.72 6.01
C LYS A 13 -15.86 17.65 5.71
N ILE A 14 -15.27 17.10 6.76
CA ILE A 14 -14.40 15.91 6.71
C ILE A 14 -14.98 14.88 7.69
N GLU A 15 -15.28 13.68 7.19
CA GLU A 15 -15.87 12.58 7.93
C GLU A 15 -14.86 11.47 8.18
N ILE A 16 -14.65 11.12 9.45
CA ILE A 16 -13.67 10.13 9.86
C ILE A 16 -14.36 9.01 10.63
N GLY A 17 -14.24 7.79 10.14
CA GLY A 17 -14.68 6.59 10.84
C GLY A 17 -13.70 6.16 11.92
N VAL A 18 -14.20 5.73 13.07
CA VAL A 18 -13.39 5.07 14.12
C VAL A 18 -14.02 3.72 14.43
N VAL A 19 -13.36 2.64 14.01
CA VAL A 19 -13.80 1.27 14.18
C VAL A 19 -13.09 0.64 15.37
N ALA A 20 -13.83 0.34 16.43
CA ALA A 20 -13.33 -0.41 17.58
C ALA A 20 -13.38 -1.92 17.26
N ALA A 21 -12.23 -2.50 16.92
CA ALA A 21 -12.06 -3.89 16.50
C ALA A 21 -11.55 -4.80 17.63
N GLY A 22 -12.42 -5.68 18.11
CA GLY A 22 -12.13 -6.66 19.17
C GLY A 22 -12.71 -6.29 20.55
N PRO A 23 -12.44 -7.14 21.57
CA PRO A 23 -12.91 -6.91 22.92
C PRO A 23 -12.06 -5.82 23.60
N PHE A 24 -12.71 -4.78 24.11
CA PHE A 24 -12.09 -3.72 24.89
C PHE A 24 -12.61 -3.78 26.33
N ASP A 25 -11.71 -3.58 27.29
CA ASP A 25 -12.11 -3.45 28.69
C ASP A 25 -12.79 -2.09 28.95
N GLU A 26 -13.14 -1.78 30.20
CA GLU A 26 -13.75 -0.48 30.54
C GLU A 26 -12.78 0.69 30.34
N ILE A 27 -11.50 0.48 30.66
CA ILE A 27 -10.45 1.49 30.62
C ILE A 27 -10.10 1.82 29.17
N ASP A 28 -9.94 0.82 28.31
CA ASP A 28 -9.66 1.01 26.89
C ASP A 28 -10.81 1.73 26.20
N ARG A 29 -12.06 1.39 26.53
CA ARG A 29 -13.26 2.05 25.96
C ARG A 29 -13.29 3.53 26.30
N GLU A 30 -12.98 3.87 27.54
CA GLU A 30 -12.99 5.26 28.00
C GLU A 30 -11.79 6.03 27.44
N ALA A 31 -10.61 5.43 27.43
CA ALA A 31 -9.41 6.01 26.84
C ALA A 31 -9.58 6.27 25.34
N MET A 32 -10.18 5.33 24.60
CA MET A 32 -10.49 5.50 23.18
C MET A 32 -11.48 6.65 22.96
N ARG A 33 -12.54 6.74 23.78
CA ARG A 33 -13.51 7.83 23.70
C ARG A 33 -12.83 9.18 23.92
N GLN A 34 -11.95 9.27 24.91
CA GLN A 34 -11.17 10.48 25.21
C GLN A 34 -10.19 10.81 24.08
N ALA A 35 -9.47 9.81 23.52
CA ALA A 35 -8.56 10.00 22.40
C ALA A 35 -9.25 10.58 21.15
N VAL A 36 -10.46 10.08 20.82
CA VAL A 36 -11.25 10.59 19.69
C VAL A 36 -11.63 12.05 19.92
N VAL A 37 -12.10 12.40 21.12
CA VAL A 37 -12.46 13.78 21.46
C VAL A 37 -11.25 14.70 21.38
N THR A 38 -10.13 14.31 22.00
CA THR A 38 -8.88 15.09 21.97
C THR A 38 -8.39 15.29 20.53
N THR A 39 -8.41 14.24 19.71
CA THR A 39 -8.03 14.32 18.30
C THR A 39 -8.94 15.27 17.53
N GLN A 40 -10.25 15.19 17.73
CA GLN A 40 -11.21 16.07 17.07
C GLN A 40 -11.01 17.54 17.47
N GLU A 41 -10.76 17.82 18.74
CA GLU A 41 -10.48 19.18 19.24
C GLU A 41 -9.18 19.74 18.67
N GLU A 42 -8.10 18.94 18.66
CA GLU A 42 -6.82 19.37 18.09
C GLU A 42 -6.92 19.63 16.58
N LEU A 43 -7.62 18.79 15.83
CA LEU A 43 -7.84 19.02 14.39
C LEU A 43 -8.70 20.26 14.13
N LYS A 44 -9.74 20.49 14.93
CA LYS A 44 -10.59 21.68 14.82
C LYS A 44 -9.82 22.98 15.12
N GLN A 45 -8.91 22.94 16.10
CA GLN A 45 -8.05 24.08 16.42
C GLN A 45 -7.02 24.33 15.32
N ARG A 46 -6.42 23.26 14.77
CA ARG A 46 -5.39 23.35 13.74
C ARG A 46 -5.95 23.75 12.37
N PHE A 47 -7.16 23.30 12.05
CA PHE A 47 -7.77 23.47 10.73
C PHE A 47 -9.20 24.05 10.84
N PRO A 48 -9.36 25.33 11.23
CA PRO A 48 -10.66 25.94 11.50
C PRO A 48 -11.56 26.09 10.27
N ALA A 49 -10.98 25.97 9.06
CA ALA A 49 -11.73 25.99 7.80
C ALA A 49 -12.56 24.71 7.56
N PHE A 50 -12.25 23.63 8.27
CA PHE A 50 -12.86 22.32 8.08
C PHE A 50 -13.71 21.92 9.28
N LEU A 51 -14.78 21.18 9.02
CA LEU A 51 -15.65 20.63 10.05
C LEU A 51 -15.44 19.11 10.13
N PHE A 52 -14.64 18.68 11.12
CA PHE A 52 -14.37 17.26 11.37
C PHE A 52 -15.51 16.59 12.13
N GLN A 53 -16.03 15.50 11.56
CA GLN A 53 -17.04 14.64 12.19
C GLN A 53 -16.47 13.24 12.38
N PHE A 54 -16.45 12.77 13.62
CA PHE A 54 -15.99 11.44 13.96
C PHE A 54 -17.17 10.51 14.19
N PHE A 55 -17.14 9.33 13.58
CA PHE A 55 -18.17 8.31 13.71
C PHE A 55 -17.60 7.05 14.32
N THR A 56 -17.94 6.76 15.57
CA THR A 56 -17.47 5.55 16.26
C THR A 56 -18.39 4.36 15.99
N VAL A 57 -17.83 3.24 15.55
CA VAL A 57 -18.54 1.99 15.30
C VAL A 57 -17.84 0.85 16.01
N ARG A 58 -18.60 -0.05 16.63
CA ARG A 58 -18.07 -1.22 17.32
C ARG A 58 -18.17 -2.47 16.45
N ARG A 59 -17.08 -3.22 16.40
CA ARG A 59 -16.92 -4.42 15.59
C ARG A 59 -16.14 -5.48 16.40
N PRO A 60 -16.72 -6.04 17.47
CA PRO A 60 -16.05 -7.03 18.31
C PRO A 60 -15.60 -8.27 17.53
N GLU A 61 -16.24 -8.57 16.41
CA GLU A 61 -15.94 -9.70 15.53
C GLU A 61 -14.63 -9.56 14.72
N LEU A 62 -14.07 -8.35 14.59
CA LEU A 62 -12.93 -8.10 13.71
C LEU A 62 -11.58 -8.54 14.30
N SER A 63 -11.48 -8.67 15.63
CA SER A 63 -10.27 -9.15 16.27
C SER A 63 -10.59 -10.16 17.37
N ALA A 64 -10.45 -11.44 17.03
CA ALA A 64 -10.69 -12.56 17.95
C ALA A 64 -9.38 -13.17 18.52
N GLY A 65 -8.22 -12.72 18.06
CA GLY A 65 -6.90 -13.25 18.44
C GLY A 65 -6.07 -12.28 19.28
N SER A 66 -5.03 -12.80 19.94
CA SER A 66 -4.06 -11.95 20.67
C SER A 66 -3.18 -11.12 19.73
N ARG A 67 -2.90 -11.65 18.53
CA ARG A 67 -2.13 -10.98 17.48
C ARG A 67 -2.92 -10.97 16.18
N VAL A 68 -2.85 -9.87 15.44
CA VAL A 68 -3.61 -9.66 14.20
C VAL A 68 -2.73 -9.00 13.14
N GLU A 69 -2.93 -9.38 11.88
CA GLU A 69 -2.23 -8.76 10.75
C GLU A 69 -2.93 -7.46 10.34
N PRO A 70 -2.21 -6.33 10.31
CA PRO A 70 -2.81 -5.04 9.98
C PRO A 70 -3.54 -5.00 8.65
N SER A 71 -3.02 -5.69 7.63
CA SER A 71 -3.62 -5.70 6.30
C SER A 71 -5.06 -6.23 6.28
N VAL A 72 -5.40 -7.16 7.19
CA VAL A 72 -6.76 -7.70 7.29
C VAL A 72 -7.71 -6.64 7.83
N LEU A 73 -7.29 -5.96 8.90
CA LEU A 73 -8.07 -4.91 9.54
C LEU A 73 -8.23 -3.68 8.63
N LEU A 74 -7.18 -3.26 7.93
CA LEU A 74 -7.23 -2.16 6.95
C LEU A 74 -8.26 -2.41 5.85
N GLN A 75 -8.30 -3.64 5.31
CA GLN A 75 -9.25 -4.00 4.26
C GLN A 75 -10.68 -3.97 4.77
N GLN A 76 -10.95 -4.51 5.96
CA GLN A 76 -12.27 -4.48 6.58
C GLN A 76 -12.70 -3.04 6.93
N ALA A 77 -11.75 -2.20 7.35
CA ALA A 77 -12.00 -0.78 7.59
C ALA A 77 -12.44 -0.05 6.32
N THR A 78 -11.80 -0.37 5.21
CA THR A 78 -12.13 0.21 3.90
C THR A 78 -13.56 -0.13 3.50
N GLU A 79 -14.03 -1.36 3.77
CA GLU A 79 -15.42 -1.73 3.53
C GLU A 79 -16.41 -0.89 4.36
N ASP A 80 -16.10 -0.64 5.64
CA ASP A 80 -16.91 0.20 6.51
C ASP A 80 -16.87 1.69 6.08
N ARG A 81 -15.70 2.18 5.63
CA ARG A 81 -15.49 3.51 5.07
C ARG A 81 -16.34 3.74 3.83
N ASP A 82 -16.21 2.85 2.85
CA ASP A 82 -16.92 2.93 1.57
C ASP A 82 -18.44 2.82 1.78
N ALA A 83 -18.88 1.95 2.69
CA ALA A 83 -20.30 1.77 2.99
C ALA A 83 -20.95 2.98 3.68
N LYS A 84 -20.16 3.79 4.38
CA LYS A 84 -20.63 4.95 5.14
C LYS A 84 -20.18 6.29 4.57
N HIS A 85 -19.47 6.27 3.45
CA HIS A 85 -18.92 7.46 2.77
C HIS A 85 -18.05 8.31 3.70
N TRP A 86 -17.21 7.67 4.51
CA TRP A 86 -16.19 8.36 5.29
C TRP A 86 -14.99 8.71 4.41
N ASP A 87 -14.35 9.84 4.67
CA ASP A 87 -13.15 10.25 3.93
C ASP A 87 -11.91 9.48 4.42
N PHE A 88 -11.84 9.23 5.74
CA PHE A 88 -10.79 8.43 6.37
C PHE A 88 -11.38 7.41 7.35
N VAL A 89 -10.62 6.35 7.65
CA VAL A 89 -11.01 5.38 8.68
C VAL A 89 -9.84 4.97 9.57
N PHE A 90 -10.07 5.03 10.88
CA PHE A 90 -9.17 4.49 11.90
C PHE A 90 -9.76 3.23 12.50
N VAL A 91 -9.00 2.14 12.49
CA VAL A 91 -9.30 0.96 13.28
C VAL A 91 -8.50 1.02 14.55
N ILE A 92 -9.15 0.92 15.70
CA ILE A 92 -8.48 0.78 16.99
C ILE A 92 -8.69 -0.66 17.43
N THR A 93 -7.65 -1.37 17.84
CA THR A 93 -7.73 -2.77 18.29
C THR A 93 -6.96 -3.01 19.59
N ALA A 94 -7.50 -3.90 20.44
CA ALA A 94 -6.81 -4.37 21.65
C ALA A 94 -5.75 -5.45 21.35
N SER A 95 -5.74 -6.00 20.14
CA SER A 95 -4.78 -7.04 19.74
C SER A 95 -3.45 -6.44 19.32
N GLU A 96 -2.36 -7.17 19.55
CA GLU A 96 -1.04 -6.77 19.06
C GLU A 96 -0.97 -6.87 17.54
N LEU A 97 -0.42 -5.85 16.89
CA LEU A 97 -0.21 -5.89 15.44
C LEU A 97 1.06 -6.68 15.11
N ILE A 98 0.95 -7.57 14.14
CA ILE A 98 2.09 -8.28 13.60
C ILE A 98 2.82 -7.33 12.65
N GLY A 99 3.96 -6.79 13.10
CA GLY A 99 4.92 -6.07 12.26
C GLY A 99 5.73 -7.03 11.38
N ILE A 100 6.00 -6.63 10.14
CA ILE A 100 6.88 -7.36 9.22
C ILE A 100 8.26 -6.71 9.20
N TYR A 101 8.33 -5.38 9.31
CA TYR A 101 9.57 -4.60 9.25
C TYR A 101 10.05 -4.15 10.63
N SER A 102 9.17 -4.17 11.64
CA SER A 102 9.49 -3.87 13.03
C SER A 102 9.24 -5.08 13.95
N SER A 103 9.92 -5.10 15.11
CA SER A 103 9.70 -6.13 16.14
C SER A 103 8.35 -6.01 16.84
N PHE A 104 7.76 -4.83 16.79
CA PHE A 104 6.45 -4.49 17.36
C PHE A 104 5.83 -3.39 16.51
N CYS A 105 4.51 -3.30 16.48
CA CYS A 105 3.79 -2.33 15.67
C CYS A 105 2.67 -1.70 16.50
N PHE A 106 2.79 -0.39 16.77
CA PHE A 106 1.77 0.44 17.39
C PHE A 106 0.67 0.80 16.41
N ALA A 107 1.04 1.09 15.17
CA ALA A 107 0.08 1.42 14.13
C ALA A 107 0.59 1.03 12.75
N ALA A 108 -0.33 0.78 11.83
CA ALA A 108 -0.02 0.49 10.44
C ALA A 108 -1.01 1.23 9.54
N LEU A 109 -0.50 1.95 8.56
CA LEU A 109 -1.30 2.86 7.72
C LEU A 109 -1.18 2.54 6.24
N SER A 110 -2.23 2.92 5.51
CA SER A 110 -2.40 2.69 4.09
C SER A 110 -2.99 3.92 3.42
N ARG A 111 -2.16 4.69 2.71
CA ARG A 111 -2.66 5.83 1.90
C ARG A 111 -3.61 5.38 0.80
N PRO A 112 -3.36 4.28 0.04
CA PRO A 112 -4.30 3.84 -1.00
C PRO A 112 -5.68 3.46 -0.48
N LEU A 113 -5.81 3.18 0.82
CA LEU A 113 -7.06 2.81 1.49
C LEU A 113 -7.60 3.91 2.41
N ASP A 114 -6.95 5.08 2.47
CA ASP A 114 -7.23 6.18 3.42
C ASP A 114 -7.52 5.67 4.85
N ALA A 115 -6.75 4.66 5.27
CA ALA A 115 -7.03 3.87 6.45
C ALA A 115 -5.78 3.70 7.31
N ALA A 116 -5.96 3.68 8.63
CA ALA A 116 -4.93 3.27 9.56
C ALA A 116 -5.48 2.35 10.64
N VAL A 117 -4.65 1.44 11.12
CA VAL A 117 -4.92 0.53 12.24
C VAL A 117 -4.00 0.91 13.38
N ILE A 118 -4.53 1.07 14.57
CA ILE A 118 -3.84 1.46 15.80
C ILE A 118 -4.10 0.38 16.84
N SER A 119 -3.05 -0.14 17.47
CA SER A 119 -3.17 -1.08 18.58
C SER A 119 -2.95 -0.40 19.91
N VAL A 120 -3.81 -0.73 20.87
CA VAL A 120 -3.66 -0.27 22.26
C VAL A 120 -2.79 -1.22 23.10
N SER A 121 -2.46 -2.42 22.59
CA SER A 121 -1.84 -3.48 23.40
C SER A 121 -0.45 -3.11 23.92
N LEU A 122 0.31 -2.33 23.16
CA LEU A 122 1.66 -1.86 23.53
C LEU A 122 1.67 -0.38 23.95
N VAL A 123 0.56 0.33 23.74
CA VAL A 123 0.37 1.73 24.14
C VAL A 123 0.01 1.83 25.62
N ASP A 124 -0.62 0.80 26.17
CA ASP A 124 -0.97 0.71 27.58
C ASP A 124 0.28 0.73 28.49
N PRO A 125 0.36 1.65 29.47
CA PRO A 125 1.42 1.65 30.48
C PRO A 125 1.61 0.32 31.21
N GLN A 126 0.54 -0.46 31.39
CA GLN A 126 0.64 -1.79 32.01
C GLN A 126 1.46 -2.77 31.17
N ALA A 127 1.46 -2.64 29.85
CA ALA A 127 2.30 -3.48 28.97
C ALA A 127 3.80 -3.25 29.21
N ALA A 128 4.18 -2.05 29.66
CA ALA A 128 5.54 -1.72 30.08
C ALA A 128 5.82 -2.03 31.57
N GLY A 129 4.87 -2.66 32.28
CA GLY A 129 4.98 -2.97 33.71
C GLY A 129 4.79 -1.76 34.63
N VAL A 130 4.23 -0.66 34.12
CA VAL A 130 3.94 0.54 34.92
C VAL A 130 2.52 0.45 35.44
N ASP A 131 2.38 0.30 36.76
CA ASP A 131 1.08 0.28 37.42
C ASP A 131 0.64 1.70 37.76
N LEU A 132 -0.45 2.14 37.14
CA LEU A 132 -1.03 3.47 37.31
C LEU A 132 -2.44 3.36 37.84
N ALA A 133 -2.88 4.37 38.59
CA ALA A 133 -4.28 4.52 38.94
C ALA A 133 -5.14 4.59 37.67
N ALA A 134 -6.36 4.04 37.73
CA ALA A 134 -7.23 3.88 36.56
C ALA A 134 -7.36 5.15 35.71
N GLN A 135 -7.58 6.32 36.33
CA GLN A 135 -7.70 7.58 35.60
C GLN A 135 -6.40 7.99 34.89
N ALA A 136 -5.25 7.87 35.56
CA ALA A 136 -3.96 8.20 34.96
C ALA A 136 -3.60 7.25 33.80
N ARG A 137 -3.99 5.97 33.91
CA ARG A 137 -3.88 4.99 32.81
C ARG A 137 -4.75 5.40 31.62
N ILE A 138 -6.01 5.77 31.87
CA ILE A 138 -6.94 6.27 30.84
C ILE A 138 -6.35 7.48 30.12
N ASP A 139 -5.90 8.49 30.87
CA ASP A 139 -5.35 9.73 30.31
C ASP A 139 -4.11 9.47 29.44
N GLN A 140 -3.23 8.57 29.88
CA GLN A 140 -2.02 8.24 29.13
C GLN A 140 -2.31 7.42 27.87
N ILE A 141 -3.20 6.43 27.93
CA ILE A 141 -3.64 5.69 26.74
C ILE A 141 -4.31 6.65 25.76
N ALA A 142 -5.19 7.52 26.25
CA ALA A 142 -5.91 8.49 25.43
C ALA A 142 -4.96 9.45 24.69
N LEU A 143 -3.96 9.97 25.40
CA LEU A 143 -2.93 10.83 24.82
C LEU A 143 -2.18 10.12 23.68
N ARG A 144 -1.65 8.93 23.96
CA ARG A 144 -0.84 8.18 23.00
C ARG A 144 -1.65 7.73 21.78
N VAL A 145 -2.88 7.27 21.97
CA VAL A 145 -3.79 6.93 20.86
C VAL A 145 -4.12 8.17 20.04
N SER A 146 -4.39 9.33 20.67
CA SER A 146 -4.62 10.58 19.94
C SER A 146 -3.41 11.00 19.11
N ARG A 147 -2.19 10.87 19.64
CA ARG A 147 -0.95 11.13 18.90
C ARG A 147 -0.80 10.19 17.71
N LEU A 148 -1.07 8.90 17.88
CA LEU A 148 -1.07 7.93 16.77
C LEU A 148 -2.13 8.23 15.72
N MET A 149 -3.34 8.67 16.11
CA MET A 149 -4.39 9.08 15.16
C MET A 149 -3.96 10.29 14.34
N GLN A 150 -3.36 11.31 14.97
CA GLN A 150 -2.89 12.50 14.27
C GLN A 150 -1.67 12.22 13.38
N HIS A 151 -0.72 11.43 13.87
CA HIS A 151 0.42 10.95 13.11
C HIS A 151 -0.04 10.17 11.88
N SER A 152 -1.00 9.25 12.06
CA SER A 152 -1.60 8.49 10.96
C SER A 152 -2.27 9.40 9.95
N LEU A 153 -3.11 10.35 10.40
CA LEU A 153 -3.77 11.30 9.50
C LEU A 153 -2.75 12.14 8.71
N ALA A 154 -1.67 12.57 9.36
CA ALA A 154 -0.62 13.35 8.72
C ALA A 154 0.08 12.58 7.59
N HIS A 155 0.35 11.29 7.79
CA HIS A 155 0.86 10.42 6.72
C HIS A 155 -0.19 10.11 5.64
N LEU A 156 -1.45 9.91 6.01
CA LEU A 156 -2.55 9.74 5.05
C LEU A 156 -2.69 10.96 4.13
N LEU A 157 -2.48 12.16 4.67
CA LEU A 157 -2.43 13.43 3.92
C LEU A 157 -1.08 13.68 3.21
N GLY A 158 -0.20 12.69 3.16
CA GLY A 158 1.02 12.71 2.35
C GLY A 158 2.24 13.38 2.98
N LEU A 159 2.23 13.70 4.28
CA LEU A 159 3.43 14.21 4.93
C LEU A 159 4.50 13.11 5.08
N PRO A 160 5.79 13.43 4.86
CA PRO A 160 6.89 12.49 5.07
C PRO A 160 7.28 12.42 6.55
N ARG A 161 7.97 11.34 6.92
CA ARG A 161 8.57 11.16 8.25
C ARG A 161 9.51 12.31 8.62
N ASP A 162 9.56 12.61 9.91
CA ASP A 162 10.57 13.48 10.54
C ASP A 162 11.45 12.65 11.49
N ASP A 163 12.70 13.06 11.68
CA ASP A 163 13.66 12.36 12.55
C ASP A 163 13.82 13.01 13.93
N ARG A 164 13.18 14.18 14.17
CA ARG A 164 13.19 14.86 15.47
C ARG A 164 12.27 14.14 16.48
N PRO A 165 12.76 13.70 17.65
CA PRO A 165 11.97 12.92 18.61
C PRO A 165 10.73 13.61 19.20
N ASP A 166 10.72 14.94 19.22
CA ASP A 166 9.62 15.78 19.71
C ASP A 166 8.61 16.15 18.62
N HIS A 167 8.82 15.69 17.38
CA HIS A 167 7.96 15.99 16.26
C HIS A 167 6.82 14.97 16.11
N LEU A 168 5.64 15.40 15.67
CA LEU A 168 4.48 14.49 15.51
C LEU A 168 4.80 13.32 14.58
N LEU A 169 5.54 13.56 13.50
CA LEU A 169 5.91 12.58 12.46
C LEU A 169 7.17 11.77 12.79
N TYR A 170 7.61 11.80 14.05
CA TYR A 170 8.68 10.94 14.53
C TYR A 170 8.25 9.47 14.55
N HIS A 171 9.20 8.57 14.33
CA HIS A 171 8.97 7.13 14.40
C HIS A 171 9.36 6.60 15.80
N PRO A 172 8.39 6.31 16.68
CA PRO A 172 8.63 5.97 18.07
C PRO A 172 9.33 4.61 18.18
N ALA A 173 10.41 4.53 18.94
CA ALA A 173 11.05 3.26 19.27
C ALA A 173 10.42 2.63 20.52
N THR A 174 9.69 3.41 21.32
CA THR A 174 9.01 2.95 22.53
C THR A 174 7.70 3.69 22.73
N ALA A 175 6.79 3.11 23.54
CA ALA A 175 5.54 3.78 23.91
C ALA A 175 5.76 5.11 24.65
N LYS A 176 6.93 5.31 25.26
CA LYS A 176 7.29 6.57 25.93
C LYS A 176 7.59 7.69 24.93
N ASP A 177 8.08 7.35 23.75
CA ASP A 177 8.36 8.35 22.71
C ASP A 177 7.06 9.00 22.21
N LEU A 178 5.95 8.26 22.25
CA LEU A 178 4.60 8.79 21.97
C LEU A 178 4.20 9.91 22.94
N ASP A 179 4.70 9.90 24.18
CA ASP A 179 4.42 10.94 25.18
C ASP A 179 5.16 12.25 24.84
N ALA A 180 6.27 12.16 24.11
CA ALA A 180 7.10 13.30 23.73
C ALA A 180 6.70 13.93 22.39
N MET A 181 5.85 13.26 21.60
CA MET A 181 5.40 13.75 20.31
C MET A 181 4.61 15.06 20.45
N GLY A 182 5.11 16.09 19.77
CA GLY A 182 4.54 17.42 19.70
C GLY A 182 3.67 17.63 18.46
N LEU A 183 3.71 18.84 17.93
CA LEU A 183 2.93 19.29 16.78
C LEU A 183 3.74 19.16 15.48
N VAL A 184 3.05 19.33 14.36
CA VAL A 184 3.66 19.53 13.03
C VAL A 184 4.05 20.99 12.83
N ASP A 185 5.02 21.24 11.95
CA ASP A 185 5.44 22.60 11.60
C ASP A 185 4.35 23.36 10.80
N ASP A 186 4.44 24.69 10.74
CA ASP A 186 3.46 25.54 10.03
C ASP A 186 3.37 25.22 8.52
N ASP A 187 4.52 24.94 7.88
CA ASP A 187 4.57 24.55 6.46
C ASP A 187 3.90 23.20 6.20
N GLN A 188 4.09 22.24 7.11
CA GLN A 188 3.43 20.95 7.06
C GLN A 188 1.92 21.10 7.27
N THR A 189 1.51 21.97 8.19
CA THR A 189 0.10 22.31 8.43
C THR A 189 -0.54 22.90 7.18
N ALA A 190 0.14 23.81 6.46
CA ALA A 190 -0.36 24.36 5.20
C ALA A 190 -0.54 23.28 4.13
N ARG A 191 0.41 22.35 3.99
CA ARG A 191 0.31 21.22 3.06
C ARG A 191 -0.85 20.28 3.41
N GLN A 192 -1.07 19.98 4.69
CA GLN A 192 -2.22 19.19 5.12
C GLN A 192 -3.55 19.89 4.82
N ALA A 193 -3.62 21.22 5.00
CA ALA A 193 -4.82 21.97 4.68
C ALA A 193 -5.14 21.94 3.18
N GLU A 194 -4.13 21.98 2.31
CA GLU A 194 -4.29 21.82 0.86
C GLU A 194 -4.82 20.41 0.51
N ALA A 195 -4.22 19.37 1.08
CA ALA A 195 -4.66 17.99 0.88
C ALA A 195 -6.10 17.75 1.39
N LEU A 196 -6.46 18.30 2.55
CA LEU A 196 -7.82 18.24 3.08
C LEU A 196 -8.84 18.98 2.19
N ALA A 197 -8.43 20.09 1.55
CA ALA A 197 -9.27 20.81 0.61
C ALA A 197 -9.56 19.97 -0.64
N GLU A 198 -8.56 19.27 -1.16
CA GLU A 198 -8.71 18.35 -2.31
C GLU A 198 -9.68 17.20 -1.99
N VAL A 199 -9.51 16.55 -0.84
CA VAL A 199 -10.42 15.48 -0.37
C VAL A 199 -11.87 15.99 -0.26
N ALA A 200 -12.04 17.19 0.29
CA ALA A 200 -13.36 17.76 0.50
C ALA A 200 -14.03 18.23 -0.80
N ASP A 201 -13.25 18.67 -1.80
CA ASP A 201 -13.75 19.06 -3.12
C ASP A 201 -14.20 17.83 -3.91
N GLN A 202 -13.42 16.74 -3.89
CA GLN A 202 -13.80 15.46 -4.49
C GLN A 202 -15.15 14.96 -3.95
N ARG A 203 -15.39 15.09 -2.65
CA ARG A 203 -16.68 14.75 -2.02
C ARG A 203 -17.85 15.58 -2.56
N LEU A 204 -17.65 16.87 -2.81
CA LEU A 204 -18.66 17.75 -3.40
C LEU A 204 -18.99 17.34 -4.83
N GLU A 205 -17.98 16.93 -5.61
CA GLU A 205 -18.16 16.43 -6.96
C GLU A 205 -18.93 15.10 -7.00
N GLU A 206 -18.62 14.15 -6.10
CA GLU A 206 -19.33 12.87 -5.99
C GLU A 206 -20.81 13.04 -5.60
N GLY A 207 -21.12 14.05 -4.76
CA GLY A 207 -22.50 14.41 -4.39
C GLY A 207 -23.33 14.99 -5.55
N SER A 208 -22.68 15.40 -6.65
CA SER A 208 -23.32 16.10 -7.78
C SER A 208 -23.77 15.19 -8.93
N GLY A 209 -24.10 13.92 -8.66
CA GLY A 209 -25.15 13.18 -9.39
C GLY A 209 -25.08 13.05 -10.93
N ARG A 210 -23.92 13.13 -11.58
CA ARG A 210 -23.81 12.88 -13.04
C ARG A 210 -23.23 11.50 -13.34
N ALA A 211 -24.12 10.52 -13.42
CA ALA A 211 -23.82 9.18 -13.93
C ALA A 211 -23.53 9.22 -15.44
N MET A 212 -22.26 9.30 -15.82
CA MET A 212 -21.80 9.18 -17.22
C MET A 212 -21.11 7.82 -17.45
N SER A 213 -21.18 7.35 -18.69
CA SER A 213 -20.72 6.04 -19.19
C SER A 213 -19.39 5.50 -18.61
N ASN A 214 -19.46 4.28 -18.02
CA ASN A 214 -18.43 3.58 -17.23
C ASN A 214 -16.99 3.55 -17.81
N SER A 215 -16.82 3.36 -19.11
CA SER A 215 -15.49 3.17 -19.72
C SER A 215 -14.80 4.49 -20.03
N MET A 216 -15.57 5.50 -20.45
CA MET A 216 -15.06 6.84 -20.71
C MET A 216 -14.78 7.57 -19.39
N PHE A 217 -15.59 7.32 -18.36
CA PHE A 217 -15.38 7.84 -17.00
C PHE A 217 -14.11 7.26 -16.37
N ALA A 218 -13.93 5.93 -16.39
CA ALA A 218 -12.71 5.30 -15.88
C ALA A 218 -11.44 5.81 -16.59
N MET A 219 -11.47 5.97 -17.91
CA MET A 219 -10.33 6.54 -18.65
C MET A 219 -10.08 8.01 -18.31
N ARG A 220 -11.13 8.81 -18.10
CA ARG A 220 -10.99 10.23 -17.74
C ARG A 220 -10.52 10.42 -16.30
N ALA A 221 -11.09 9.68 -15.36
CA ALA A 221 -10.68 9.65 -13.95
C ALA A 221 -9.21 9.21 -13.81
N THR A 222 -8.80 8.15 -14.52
CA THR A 222 -7.39 7.70 -14.55
C THR A 222 -6.46 8.76 -15.16
N TRP A 223 -6.95 9.52 -16.16
CA TRP A 223 -6.16 10.56 -16.81
C TRP A 223 -6.02 11.83 -15.96
N ILE A 224 -7.09 12.22 -15.26
CA ILE A 224 -7.13 13.38 -14.34
C ILE A 224 -6.30 13.07 -13.09
N ASN A 225 -6.50 11.90 -12.47
CA ASN A 225 -5.84 11.50 -11.22
C ASN A 225 -4.49 10.80 -11.44
N ARG A 226 -3.86 10.97 -12.61
CA ARG A 226 -2.58 10.30 -12.94
C ARG A 226 -1.43 10.65 -11.97
N ARG A 227 -1.47 11.85 -11.36
CA ARG A 227 -0.46 12.28 -10.38
C ARG A 227 -0.65 11.55 -9.06
N GLU A 228 -1.90 11.43 -8.62
CA GLU A 228 -2.27 10.69 -7.43
C GLU A 228 -1.95 9.19 -7.58
N ILE A 229 -2.28 8.60 -8.73
CA ILE A 229 -1.93 7.21 -9.06
C ILE A 229 -0.39 7.03 -9.10
N ALA A 230 0.34 7.96 -9.72
CA ALA A 230 1.80 7.88 -9.75
C ALA A 230 2.43 8.06 -8.35
N GLN A 231 1.88 8.95 -7.53
CA GLN A 231 2.28 9.12 -6.14
C GLN A 231 1.97 7.87 -5.32
N ALA A 232 0.80 7.26 -5.48
CA ALA A 232 0.42 5.99 -4.83
C ALA A 232 1.35 4.83 -5.25
N ILE A 233 1.69 4.73 -6.54
CA ILE A 233 2.65 3.72 -7.03
C ILE A 233 4.05 3.93 -6.45
N TRP A 234 4.49 5.17 -6.35
CA TRP A 234 5.81 5.51 -5.79
C TRP A 234 5.83 5.32 -4.27
N ALA A 235 4.75 5.71 -3.59
CA ALA A 235 4.48 5.50 -2.18
C ALA A 235 4.52 4.03 -1.78
N ALA A 236 3.93 3.15 -2.58
CA ALA A 236 3.90 1.71 -2.37
C ALA A 236 5.27 1.02 -2.55
N ARG A 237 6.32 1.78 -2.94
CA ARG A 237 7.70 1.29 -3.13
C ARG A 237 7.76 0.00 -3.97
N ALA A 238 7.03 -0.04 -5.08
CA ALA A 238 6.91 -1.23 -5.94
C ALA A 238 8.27 -1.81 -6.39
N TRP A 239 9.33 -1.00 -6.43
CA TRP A 239 10.71 -1.44 -6.69
C TRP A 239 11.29 -2.41 -5.66
N GLN A 240 10.70 -2.48 -4.46
CA GLN A 240 11.14 -3.42 -3.42
C GLN A 240 10.51 -4.82 -3.58
N PHE A 241 9.58 -5.02 -4.52
CA PHE A 241 8.88 -6.29 -4.71
C PHE A 241 9.82 -7.50 -4.90
N PRO A 242 10.88 -7.42 -5.72
CA PRO A 242 11.82 -8.55 -5.87
C PRO A 242 12.49 -8.95 -4.55
N ARG A 243 12.75 -7.98 -3.67
CA ARG A 243 13.36 -8.23 -2.36
C ARG A 243 12.34 -8.71 -1.33
N ARG A 244 11.12 -8.15 -1.37
CA ARG A 244 10.05 -8.47 -0.42
C ARG A 244 9.42 -9.84 -0.71
N LEU A 245 9.34 -10.28 -1.96
CA LEU A 245 8.73 -11.56 -2.37
C LEU A 245 9.78 -12.64 -2.58
N SER A 246 10.47 -13.03 -1.50
CA SER A 246 11.62 -13.92 -1.56
C SER A 246 11.34 -15.25 -2.27
N ARG A 247 10.15 -15.85 -2.11
CA ARG A 247 9.79 -17.14 -2.73
C ARG A 247 9.52 -17.01 -4.22
N LEU A 248 8.83 -15.94 -4.63
CA LEU A 248 8.62 -15.62 -6.05
C LEU A 248 9.96 -15.43 -6.73
N THR A 249 10.80 -14.54 -6.19
CA THR A 249 12.10 -14.20 -6.78
C THR A 249 13.02 -15.41 -6.83
N LEU A 250 13.06 -16.23 -5.77
CA LEU A 250 13.86 -17.44 -5.76
C LEU A 250 13.43 -18.44 -6.84
N ALA A 251 12.13 -18.68 -7.00
CA ALA A 251 11.59 -19.55 -8.05
C ALA A 251 11.89 -19.01 -9.45
N SER A 252 11.73 -17.69 -9.66
CA SER A 252 12.06 -17.03 -10.92
C SER A 252 13.55 -17.13 -11.26
N VAL A 253 14.43 -16.77 -10.32
CA VAL A 253 15.88 -16.81 -10.52
C VAL A 253 16.36 -18.23 -10.78
N SER A 254 15.83 -19.21 -10.05
CA SER A 254 16.14 -20.62 -10.27
C SER A 254 15.72 -21.07 -11.67
N THR A 255 14.54 -20.64 -12.13
CA THR A 255 14.05 -20.94 -13.48
C THR A 255 14.96 -20.33 -14.54
N VAL A 256 15.32 -19.04 -14.40
CA VAL A 256 16.23 -18.38 -15.34
C VAL A 256 17.58 -19.10 -15.39
N ALA A 257 18.14 -19.46 -14.24
CA ALA A 257 19.42 -20.18 -14.18
C ALA A 257 19.34 -21.54 -14.88
N VAL A 258 18.28 -22.31 -14.66
CA VAL A 258 18.06 -23.60 -15.32
C VAL A 258 17.92 -23.43 -16.83
N LEU A 259 17.11 -22.46 -17.29
CA LEU A 259 16.91 -22.21 -18.71
C LEU A 259 18.20 -21.75 -19.41
N LEU A 260 19.04 -20.96 -18.75
CA LEU A 260 20.32 -20.54 -19.35
C LEU A 260 21.31 -21.70 -19.48
N MET A 261 21.22 -22.70 -18.62
CA MET A 261 22.11 -23.87 -18.63
C MET A 261 21.68 -24.96 -19.61
N THR A 262 20.50 -24.87 -20.22
CA THR A 262 19.98 -25.91 -21.11
C THR A 262 20.03 -25.49 -22.58
N ALA A 263 20.69 -26.32 -23.40
CA ALA A 263 20.81 -26.08 -24.85
C ALA A 263 19.45 -25.95 -25.56
N GLU A 264 18.46 -26.75 -25.15
CA GLU A 264 17.10 -26.75 -25.70
C GLU A 264 16.39 -25.40 -25.51
N ALA A 265 16.65 -24.71 -24.41
CA ALA A 265 16.05 -23.41 -24.15
C ALA A 265 16.66 -22.31 -25.04
N TRP A 266 17.96 -22.37 -25.30
CA TRP A 266 18.63 -21.50 -26.26
C TRP A 266 18.11 -21.73 -27.69
N ASP A 267 18.01 -22.98 -28.11
CA ASP A 267 17.49 -23.34 -29.44
C ASP A 267 16.03 -22.87 -29.62
N LEU A 268 15.19 -23.07 -28.59
CA LEU A 268 13.81 -22.62 -28.62
C LEU A 268 13.71 -21.09 -28.62
N ALA A 269 14.50 -20.39 -27.81
CA ALA A 269 14.47 -18.94 -27.72
C ALA A 269 14.88 -18.29 -29.03
N LEU A 270 15.97 -18.75 -29.65
CA LEU A 270 16.54 -18.18 -30.87
C LEU A 270 15.77 -18.58 -32.15
N SER A 271 15.05 -19.72 -32.13
CA SER A 271 14.16 -20.09 -33.23
C SER A 271 12.86 -19.26 -33.29
N GLN A 272 12.53 -18.50 -32.24
CA GLN A 272 11.38 -17.61 -32.26
C GLN A 272 11.68 -16.27 -32.93
N SER A 273 10.65 -15.64 -33.49
CA SER A 273 10.75 -14.26 -33.92
C SER A 273 10.72 -13.31 -32.70
N TRP A 274 11.40 -12.18 -32.82
CA TRP A 274 11.36 -11.10 -31.82
C TRP A 274 9.95 -10.72 -31.39
N ALA A 275 8.99 -10.67 -32.33
CA ALA A 275 7.60 -10.37 -32.03
C ALA A 275 6.96 -11.38 -31.07
N ARG A 276 7.26 -12.68 -31.22
CA ARG A 276 6.76 -13.72 -30.30
C ARG A 276 7.41 -13.63 -28.93
N VAL A 277 8.71 -13.34 -28.88
CA VAL A 277 9.46 -13.23 -27.63
C VAL A 277 9.02 -11.99 -26.83
N TYR A 278 8.84 -10.84 -27.47
CA TYR A 278 8.24 -9.66 -26.82
C TYR A 278 6.78 -9.88 -26.44
N GLY A 279 6.01 -10.56 -27.30
CA GLY A 279 4.64 -10.96 -27.01
C GLY A 279 4.54 -11.85 -25.77
N LEU A 280 5.49 -12.79 -25.60
CA LEU A 280 5.61 -13.63 -24.42
C LEU A 280 5.91 -12.79 -23.17
N GLY A 281 6.81 -11.81 -23.25
CA GLY A 281 7.09 -10.90 -22.13
C GLY A 281 5.87 -10.08 -21.71
N LEU A 282 5.16 -9.49 -22.68
CA LEU A 282 3.93 -8.76 -22.40
C LEU A 282 2.85 -9.67 -21.80
N PHE A 283 2.67 -10.86 -22.36
CA PHE A 283 1.75 -11.86 -21.83
C PHE A 283 2.13 -12.29 -20.42
N ALA A 284 3.41 -12.55 -20.16
CA ALA A 284 3.92 -12.95 -18.85
C ALA A 284 3.63 -11.88 -17.79
N LEU A 285 3.85 -10.60 -18.13
CA LEU A 285 3.53 -9.48 -17.24
C LEU A 285 2.03 -9.42 -16.93
N LEU A 286 1.18 -9.37 -17.96
CA LEU A 286 -0.27 -9.25 -17.77
C LEU A 286 -0.87 -10.48 -17.07
N ALA A 287 -0.45 -11.68 -17.44
CA ALA A 287 -0.91 -12.92 -16.82
C ALA A 287 -0.48 -13.00 -15.35
N THR A 288 0.76 -12.63 -15.03
CA THR A 288 1.27 -12.62 -13.65
C THR A 288 0.55 -11.57 -12.80
N THR A 289 0.40 -10.34 -13.32
CA THR A 289 -0.36 -9.28 -12.64
C THR A 289 -1.80 -9.70 -12.41
N GLY A 290 -2.49 -10.24 -13.42
CA GLY A 290 -3.87 -10.71 -13.30
C GLY A 290 -4.01 -11.87 -12.31
N TYR A 291 -3.09 -12.83 -12.34
CA TYR A 291 -3.03 -13.94 -11.40
C TYR A 291 -2.89 -13.46 -9.95
N VAL A 292 -1.92 -12.58 -9.71
CA VAL A 292 -1.66 -12.00 -8.39
C VAL A 292 -2.88 -11.24 -7.87
N ILE A 293 -3.48 -10.37 -8.68
CA ILE A 293 -4.66 -9.57 -8.28
C ILE A 293 -5.85 -10.47 -7.94
N THR A 294 -6.14 -11.45 -8.80
CA THR A 294 -7.27 -12.37 -8.63
C THR A 294 -7.08 -13.23 -7.38
N ARG A 295 -5.87 -13.77 -7.20
CA ARG A 295 -5.55 -14.68 -6.10
C ARG A 295 -5.52 -13.98 -4.75
N GLN A 296 -5.10 -12.73 -4.71
CA GLN A 296 -4.95 -11.95 -3.48
C GLN A 296 -6.23 -11.19 -3.10
N GLN A 297 -7.29 -11.30 -3.92
CA GLN A 297 -8.56 -10.60 -3.77
C GLN A 297 -8.37 -9.10 -3.49
N LEU A 298 -7.44 -8.46 -4.22
CA LEU A 298 -7.19 -7.02 -4.07
C LEU A 298 -8.38 -6.20 -4.59
N LEU A 299 -9.24 -6.80 -5.41
CA LEU A 299 -10.49 -6.21 -5.85
C LEU A 299 -11.57 -6.45 -4.80
N ILE A 300 -11.73 -5.46 -3.92
CA ILE A 300 -12.83 -5.35 -2.96
C ILE A 300 -14.13 -5.58 -3.74
N ARG A 301 -14.81 -6.70 -3.45
CA ARG A 301 -16.04 -7.06 -4.11
C ARG A 301 -17.06 -7.46 -3.07
N ARG A 302 -17.71 -6.46 -2.45
CA ARG A 302 -18.92 -6.75 -1.68
C ARG A 302 -20.04 -5.71 -1.63
N ASN A 303 -19.87 -4.45 -2.07
CA ASN A 303 -21.03 -3.54 -2.17
C ASN A 303 -21.16 -2.83 -3.53
N GLN A 304 -22.41 -2.73 -3.99
CA GLN A 304 -22.83 -2.47 -5.37
C GLN A 304 -22.96 -0.98 -5.75
N THR A 305 -22.45 -0.05 -4.95
CA THR A 305 -22.42 1.37 -5.32
C THR A 305 -21.04 1.72 -5.84
N ARG A 306 -20.88 1.65 -7.16
CA ARG A 306 -19.62 1.98 -7.87
C ARG A 306 -19.37 3.49 -7.78
N SER A 307 -18.65 3.93 -6.75
CA SER A 307 -18.06 5.27 -6.70
C SER A 307 -16.83 5.35 -7.61
N GLU A 308 -16.48 6.57 -8.04
CA GLU A 308 -15.25 6.86 -8.80
C GLU A 308 -14.00 6.36 -8.05
N GLN A 309 -14.01 6.52 -6.73
CA GLN A 309 -12.97 6.09 -5.82
C GLN A 309 -12.68 4.58 -5.88
N SER A 310 -13.70 3.72 -6.01
CA SER A 310 -13.49 2.27 -6.13
C SER A 310 -12.71 1.89 -7.40
N VAL A 311 -12.93 2.62 -8.49
CA VAL A 311 -12.18 2.43 -9.74
C VAL A 311 -10.75 2.94 -9.59
N VAL A 312 -10.55 4.09 -8.94
CA VAL A 312 -9.22 4.67 -8.69
C VAL A 312 -8.39 3.76 -7.79
N THR A 313 -8.96 3.22 -6.70
CA THR A 313 -8.27 2.26 -5.82
C THR A 313 -7.92 0.96 -6.57
N ALA A 314 -8.85 0.43 -7.37
CA ALA A 314 -8.59 -0.77 -8.16
C ALA A 314 -7.51 -0.57 -9.23
N MET A 315 -7.50 0.59 -9.90
CA MET A 315 -6.47 0.93 -10.89
C MET A 315 -5.13 1.23 -10.25
N SER A 316 -5.11 1.87 -9.08
CA SER A 316 -3.89 2.09 -8.29
C SER A 316 -3.29 0.77 -7.85
N ALA A 317 -4.09 -0.14 -7.29
CA ALA A 317 -3.66 -1.49 -6.92
C ALA A 317 -3.13 -2.27 -8.15
N PHE A 318 -3.83 -2.23 -9.28
CA PHE A 318 -3.37 -2.84 -10.52
C PHE A 318 -2.03 -2.25 -10.99
N GLY A 319 -1.91 -0.91 -10.98
CA GLY A 319 -0.70 -0.18 -11.37
C GLY A 319 0.49 -0.50 -10.47
N ILE A 320 0.30 -0.56 -9.16
CA ILE A 320 1.31 -0.95 -8.17
C ILE A 320 1.83 -2.35 -8.47
N VAL A 321 0.92 -3.33 -8.64
CA VAL A 321 1.30 -4.73 -8.93
C VAL A 321 1.99 -4.84 -10.28
N LEU A 322 1.44 -4.21 -11.32
CA LEU A 322 2.04 -4.23 -12.67
C LEU A 322 3.45 -3.65 -12.66
N MET A 323 3.65 -2.50 -11.99
CA MET A 323 4.97 -1.88 -11.86
C MET A 323 5.95 -2.80 -11.12
N GLY A 324 5.52 -3.40 -10.00
CA GLY A 324 6.35 -4.35 -9.25
C GLY A 324 6.74 -5.58 -10.08
N MET A 325 5.82 -6.13 -10.87
CA MET A 325 6.10 -7.25 -11.78
C MET A 325 7.00 -6.84 -12.95
N ALA A 326 6.83 -5.64 -13.49
CA ALA A 326 7.70 -5.08 -14.53
C ALA A 326 9.14 -4.92 -14.04
N ILE A 327 9.33 -4.37 -12.83
CA ILE A 327 10.67 -4.24 -12.22
C ILE A 327 11.28 -5.61 -11.96
N THR A 328 10.50 -6.58 -11.48
CA THR A 328 10.96 -7.96 -11.28
C THR A 328 11.40 -8.59 -12.61
N TRP A 329 10.61 -8.42 -13.66
CA TRP A 329 10.94 -8.90 -14.99
C TRP A 329 12.21 -8.25 -15.55
N ILE A 330 12.38 -6.94 -15.40
CA ILE A 330 13.61 -6.23 -15.78
C ILE A 330 14.82 -6.78 -15.02
N ALA A 331 14.70 -7.03 -13.71
CA ALA A 331 15.78 -7.61 -12.92
C ALA A 331 16.16 -9.01 -13.41
N LEU A 332 15.18 -9.86 -13.73
CA LEU A 332 15.42 -11.20 -14.30
C LEU A 332 16.05 -11.12 -15.69
N PHE A 333 15.59 -10.21 -16.53
CA PHE A 333 16.17 -9.94 -17.85
C PHE A 333 17.64 -9.50 -17.72
N LEU A 334 17.94 -8.53 -16.86
CA LEU A 334 19.31 -8.05 -16.66
C LEU A 334 20.20 -9.16 -16.10
N LEU A 335 19.71 -9.93 -15.13
CA LEU A 335 20.42 -11.08 -14.60
C LEU A 335 20.73 -12.10 -15.72
N GLY A 336 19.73 -12.44 -16.54
CA GLY A 336 19.90 -13.40 -17.63
C GLY A 336 20.85 -12.90 -18.71
N ALA A 337 20.79 -11.61 -19.06
CA ALA A 337 21.70 -10.98 -20.01
C ALA A 337 23.14 -10.98 -19.49
N ILE A 338 23.36 -10.59 -18.24
CA ILE A 338 24.70 -10.60 -17.59
C ILE A 338 25.25 -12.02 -17.56
N VAL A 339 24.49 -12.97 -17.01
CA VAL A 339 24.93 -14.38 -16.92
C VAL A 339 25.20 -14.95 -18.31
N GLY A 340 24.32 -14.66 -19.27
CA GLY A 340 24.48 -14.96 -20.69
C GLY A 340 25.84 -14.53 -21.24
N LEU A 341 26.11 -13.23 -21.16
CA LEU A 341 27.30 -12.59 -21.71
C LEU A 341 28.61 -13.02 -21.04
N PHE A 342 28.59 -13.28 -19.73
CA PHE A 342 29.81 -13.60 -18.98
C PHE A 342 30.14 -15.09 -18.94
N LEU A 343 29.15 -15.99 -19.00
CA LEU A 343 29.39 -17.43 -18.88
C LEU A 343 29.43 -18.17 -20.22
N PHE A 344 28.72 -17.70 -21.25
CA PHE A 344 28.53 -18.48 -22.47
C PHE A 344 29.19 -17.81 -23.68
N ASP A 345 30.19 -18.49 -24.24
CA ASP A 345 30.88 -18.08 -25.45
C ASP A 345 30.00 -18.28 -26.70
N THR A 346 30.25 -17.47 -27.74
CA THR A 346 29.46 -17.48 -28.99
C THR A 346 29.54 -18.83 -29.70
N THR A 347 30.67 -19.53 -29.60
CA THR A 347 30.85 -20.87 -30.20
C THR A 347 29.96 -21.93 -29.54
N LEU A 348 29.78 -21.85 -28.22
CA LEU A 348 28.93 -22.75 -27.47
C LEU A 348 27.45 -22.53 -27.82
N ILE A 349 27.02 -21.27 -27.88
CA ILE A 349 25.64 -20.92 -28.22
C ILE A 349 25.28 -21.37 -29.64
N ALA A 350 26.17 -21.15 -30.61
CA ALA A 350 25.95 -21.62 -31.98
C ALA A 350 25.80 -23.15 -32.05
N SER A 351 26.51 -23.89 -31.19
CA SER A 351 26.37 -25.35 -31.11
C SER A 351 25.04 -25.81 -30.51
N TRP A 352 24.46 -25.02 -29.61
CA TRP A 352 23.19 -25.32 -28.96
C TRP A 352 21.99 -24.93 -29.84
N ALA A 353 22.10 -23.83 -30.59
CA ALA A 353 21.02 -23.28 -31.41
C ALA A 353 20.99 -23.88 -32.83
N ALA A 354 21.12 -25.20 -32.95
CA ALA A 354 21.24 -25.89 -34.23
C ALA A 354 20.06 -25.64 -35.18
N SER A 355 18.85 -25.37 -34.67
CA SER A 355 17.67 -25.10 -35.49
C SER A 355 17.69 -23.73 -36.18
N SER A 356 18.48 -22.79 -35.65
CA SER A 356 18.54 -21.40 -36.11
C SER A 356 19.53 -21.15 -37.25
N GLN A 357 20.28 -22.19 -37.68
CA GLN A 357 21.33 -22.11 -38.73
C GLN A 357 22.43 -21.07 -38.44
N LEU A 358 22.63 -20.69 -37.18
CA LEU A 358 23.66 -19.73 -36.77
C LEU A 358 25.06 -20.36 -36.83
N THR A 359 26.02 -19.65 -37.44
CA THR A 359 27.45 -19.95 -37.33
C THR A 359 28.04 -19.14 -36.16
N GLY A 360 29.15 -19.58 -35.55
CA GLY A 360 29.74 -18.92 -34.36
C GLY A 360 30.11 -17.43 -34.54
N SER A 361 30.26 -16.95 -35.78
CA SER A 361 30.47 -15.54 -36.13
C SER A 361 29.19 -14.70 -36.21
N ASP A 362 28.04 -15.36 -36.30
CA ASP A 362 26.72 -14.72 -36.53
C ASP A 362 25.99 -14.47 -35.20
N VAL A 363 26.47 -15.06 -34.11
CA VAL A 363 25.94 -14.82 -32.76
C VAL A 363 26.27 -13.39 -32.34
N SER A 364 25.23 -12.61 -32.19
CA SER A 364 25.27 -11.19 -31.88
C SER A 364 24.81 -10.92 -30.45
N PHE A 365 25.03 -9.69 -29.97
CA PHE A 365 24.46 -9.24 -28.70
C PHE A 365 22.93 -9.37 -28.65
N ALA A 366 22.26 -9.31 -29.81
CA ALA A 366 20.82 -9.43 -29.91
C ALA A 366 20.33 -10.82 -29.48
N ASP A 367 21.10 -11.89 -29.73
CA ASP A 367 20.74 -13.26 -29.36
C ASP A 367 20.75 -13.45 -27.84
N TYR A 368 21.72 -12.84 -27.15
CA TYR A 368 21.75 -12.80 -25.68
C TYR A 368 20.55 -12.04 -25.11
N VAL A 369 20.19 -10.91 -25.72
CA VAL A 369 18.99 -10.15 -25.33
C VAL A 369 17.72 -10.97 -25.56
N GLN A 370 17.60 -11.66 -26.69
CA GLN A 370 16.45 -12.50 -27.01
C GLN A 370 16.29 -13.64 -26.00
N MET A 371 17.39 -14.32 -25.66
CA MET A 371 17.40 -15.36 -24.63
C MET A 371 17.07 -14.81 -23.22
N ALA A 372 17.59 -13.64 -22.88
CA ALA A 372 17.29 -12.99 -21.60
C ALA A 372 15.82 -12.58 -21.49
N VAL A 373 15.22 -12.06 -22.56
CA VAL A 373 13.78 -11.73 -22.62
C VAL A 373 12.95 -13.00 -22.50
N PHE A 374 13.30 -14.06 -23.23
CA PHE A 374 12.61 -15.36 -23.16
C PHE A 374 12.67 -15.97 -21.75
N SER A 375 13.87 -16.17 -21.22
CA SER A 375 14.08 -16.80 -19.90
C SER A 375 13.51 -15.96 -18.76
N GLY A 376 13.65 -14.63 -18.80
CA GLY A 376 13.05 -13.72 -17.82
C GLY A 376 11.52 -13.77 -17.82
N SER A 377 10.89 -13.92 -18.99
CA SER A 377 9.43 -14.03 -19.11
C SER A 377 8.90 -15.35 -18.58
N VAL A 378 9.54 -16.47 -18.91
CA VAL A 378 9.20 -17.79 -18.36
C VAL A 378 9.47 -17.84 -16.86
N GLY A 379 10.61 -17.29 -16.42
CA GLY A 379 10.97 -17.17 -15.02
C GLY A 379 9.96 -16.37 -14.21
N LEU A 380 9.41 -15.28 -14.76
CA LEU A 380 8.35 -14.52 -14.12
C LEU A 380 7.06 -15.35 -13.96
N LEU A 381 6.63 -16.06 -15.01
CA LEU A 381 5.45 -16.93 -14.97
C LEU A 381 5.56 -18.03 -13.92
N ILE A 382 6.72 -18.71 -13.85
CA ILE A 382 6.96 -19.74 -12.83
C ILE A 382 7.12 -19.12 -11.44
N GLY A 383 7.75 -17.94 -11.35
CA GLY A 383 7.83 -17.17 -10.11
C GLY A 383 6.46 -16.80 -9.55
N ALA A 384 5.51 -16.44 -10.41
CA ALA A 384 4.13 -16.17 -9.99
C ALA A 384 3.50 -17.37 -9.28
N LEU A 385 3.81 -18.60 -9.72
CA LEU A 385 3.44 -19.82 -9.02
C LEU A 385 4.21 -19.96 -7.68
N GLY A 386 5.45 -19.50 -7.61
CA GLY A 386 6.20 -19.36 -6.35
C GLY A 386 5.52 -18.42 -5.34
N ALA A 387 4.99 -17.28 -5.79
CA ALA A 387 4.14 -16.40 -4.98
C ALA A 387 2.85 -17.09 -4.53
N SER A 388 2.46 -18.20 -5.17
CA SER A 388 1.35 -19.03 -4.68
C SER A 388 1.62 -19.57 -3.27
N PHE A 389 2.89 -19.80 -2.94
CA PHE A 389 3.30 -20.37 -1.66
C PHE A 389 3.60 -19.30 -0.60
N GLU A 390 3.58 -18.01 -0.94
CA GLU A 390 3.64 -16.92 0.03
C GLU A 390 2.28 -16.79 0.74
N SER A 391 2.25 -16.48 2.04
CA SER A 391 0.97 -16.28 2.74
C SER A 391 0.24 -15.08 2.13
N GLN A 392 -1.08 -15.20 1.93
CA GLN A 392 -1.90 -14.13 1.34
C GLN A 392 -1.75 -12.80 2.11
N ASN A 393 -1.63 -12.92 3.43
CA ASN A 393 -1.57 -11.76 4.31
C ASN A 393 -0.21 -11.05 4.26
N TYR A 394 0.90 -11.77 4.10
CA TYR A 394 2.20 -11.15 3.85
C TYR A 394 2.19 -10.32 2.57
N PHE A 395 1.58 -10.86 1.50
CA PHE A 395 1.47 -10.16 0.23
C PHE A 395 0.60 -8.89 0.33
N ARG A 396 -0.55 -9.00 1.00
CA ARG A 396 -1.44 -7.84 1.26
C ARG A 396 -0.74 -6.79 2.10
N HIS A 397 -0.01 -7.20 3.12
CA HIS A 397 0.74 -6.28 3.96
C HIS A 397 1.81 -5.52 3.17
N VAL A 398 2.55 -6.21 2.29
CA VAL A 398 3.54 -5.58 1.41
C VAL A 398 2.94 -4.52 0.48
N ILE A 399 1.68 -4.69 0.05
CA ILE A 399 1.00 -3.80 -0.91
C ILE A 399 0.26 -2.66 -0.20
N PHE A 400 -0.46 -2.97 0.88
CA PHE A 400 -1.36 -2.03 1.52
C PHE A 400 -0.73 -1.29 2.69
N VAL A 401 0.24 -1.88 3.39
CA VAL A 401 0.87 -1.20 4.53
C VAL A 401 2.04 -0.39 4.00
N ASP A 402 1.84 0.93 3.95
CA ASP A 402 2.86 1.89 3.54
C ASP A 402 3.88 2.11 4.66
N GLU A 403 3.41 2.09 5.90
CA GLU A 403 4.19 2.39 7.09
C GLU A 403 3.69 1.58 8.30
N GLU A 404 4.64 1.01 9.04
CA GLU A 404 4.47 0.35 10.34
C GLU A 404 5.18 1.21 11.37
N ILE A 405 4.46 1.69 12.38
CA ILE A 405 4.92 2.56 13.47
C ILE A 405 5.18 1.72 14.70
#